data_AF-A0A973CUI9-F1
#
_entry.id   AF-A0A973CUI9-F1
#
_cell.length_a   1.000
_cell.length_b   1.000
_cell.length_c   1.000
_cell.angle_alpha   90.00
_cell.angle_beta   90.00
_cell.angle_gamma   90.00
#
_symmetry.space_group_name_H-M   'P 1'
#
loop_
_entity.id
_entity.type
_entity.pdbx_description
1 polymer ?
#
loop_
_entity_poly.entity_id
_entity_poly.type
_entity_poly.pdbx_seq_one_letter_code
_entity_poly.pdbx_strand_id
1 'polypeptide(L)'
;MRSATLLGGLIGLLLGLAACTAPRTSDKLAYSPEELRADLAQRLPEMAVAGFRAPFDVSPEDVERARQVIDTQPYGLPRIRALVDMLSAPQPEGFGLHYEWSTTRSASETLSLGEGNCLSFASVLVGLGRGLDWPIYFAEARAVKPTLHVEDDLAWSSEHMVVVITARTVRAVVDFSGPVKDYRIHVIGDVRAYAHLLNNRASEEILKSRMAGRPPLWTQALEDFGLAARIDPSLRAAWNNQGVALARLGRFREAREFYLKASEFAGRSDSPARNLLVLETRSRGAVSVSGEDLEVPGAR
;
A
#
# COMPACT_ATOMS: atom_id res chain seq x y z
N MET A 1 -57.72 -14.86 57.10
CA MET A 1 -56.55 -15.76 57.08
C MET A 1 -55.60 -15.28 55.99
N ARG A 2 -54.35 -14.93 56.36
CA ARG A 2 -53.07 -15.08 55.61
C ARG A 2 -53.05 -14.57 54.14
N SER A 3 -52.15 -13.71 53.66
CA SER A 3 -50.83 -13.29 54.11
C SER A 3 -50.43 -12.03 53.32
N ALA A 4 -49.57 -11.21 53.93
CA ALA A 4 -48.85 -10.13 53.26
C ALA A 4 -47.74 -10.67 52.36
N THR A 5 -47.52 -10.03 51.21
CA THR A 5 -46.24 -10.08 50.49
C THR A 5 -46.02 -8.75 49.78
N LEU A 6 -45.04 -8.00 50.27
CA LEU A 6 -44.45 -6.86 49.57
C LEU A 6 -43.79 -7.36 48.28
N LEU A 7 -44.10 -6.73 47.15
CA LEU A 7 -43.29 -6.84 45.94
C LEU A 7 -42.59 -5.50 45.71
N GLY A 8 -41.29 -5.48 45.98
CA GLY A 8 -40.41 -4.37 45.64
C GLY A 8 -40.24 -4.29 44.12
N GLY A 9 -40.58 -3.13 43.55
CA GLY A 9 -40.32 -2.82 42.15
C GLY A 9 -38.83 -2.60 41.93
N LEU A 10 -38.17 -3.55 41.25
CA LEU A 10 -36.80 -3.39 40.78
C LEU A 10 -36.80 -2.44 39.57
N ILE A 11 -36.13 -1.30 39.72
CA ILE A 11 -35.83 -0.35 38.64
C ILE A 11 -34.84 -1.02 37.69
N GLY A 12 -35.32 -1.50 36.56
CA GLY A 12 -34.48 -1.97 35.45
C GLY A 12 -34.00 -0.78 34.61
N LEU A 13 -32.91 -0.15 35.03
CA LEU A 13 -32.19 0.83 34.21
C LEU A 13 -31.40 0.06 33.14
N LEU A 14 -32.00 -0.12 31.97
CA LEU A 14 -31.30 -0.60 30.77
C LEU A 14 -30.32 0.48 30.30
N LEU A 15 -29.12 0.47 30.89
CA LEU A 15 -27.95 1.16 30.36
C LEU A 15 -27.56 0.47 29.05
N GLY A 16 -28.14 0.95 27.95
CA GLY A 16 -27.61 0.69 26.62
C GLY A 16 -26.18 1.25 26.57
N LEU A 17 -25.19 0.36 26.62
CA LEU A 17 -23.83 0.64 26.21
C LEU A 17 -23.86 0.93 24.71
N ALA A 18 -24.22 2.16 24.34
CA ALA A 18 -23.82 2.71 23.07
C ALA A 18 -22.30 2.74 23.10
N ALA A 19 -21.68 1.76 22.46
CA ALA A 19 -20.26 1.79 22.15
C ALA A 19 -20.02 3.08 21.39
N CYS A 20 -19.50 4.09 22.09
CA CYS A 20 -18.97 5.29 21.46
C CYS A 20 -17.85 4.83 20.55
N THR A 21 -18.15 4.62 19.27
CA THR A 21 -17.14 4.55 18.23
C THR A 21 -16.47 5.91 18.25
N ALA A 22 -15.33 6.01 18.93
CA ALA A 22 -14.45 7.16 18.80
C ALA A 22 -14.28 7.44 17.31
N PRO A 23 -14.24 8.71 16.88
CA PRO A 23 -14.00 9.03 15.48
C PRO A 23 -12.73 8.31 15.04
N ARG A 24 -12.77 7.56 13.92
CA ARG A 24 -11.55 7.02 13.30
C ARG A 24 -10.56 8.17 13.23
N THR A 25 -9.40 8.02 13.85
CA THR A 25 -8.33 9.02 13.84
C THR A 25 -8.12 9.47 12.41
N SER A 26 -8.27 10.78 12.19
CA SER A 26 -8.10 11.44 10.89
C SER A 26 -6.77 11.02 10.24
N ASP A 27 -6.78 10.80 8.92
CA ASP A 27 -5.68 10.36 8.06
C ASP A 27 -4.38 11.18 8.26
N LYS A 28 -3.65 10.90 9.33
CA LYS A 28 -2.34 11.50 9.60
C LYS A 28 -1.41 11.08 8.46
N LEU A 29 -0.75 12.06 7.84
CA LEU A 29 0.12 11.77 6.70
C LEU A 29 1.49 11.20 7.11
N ALA A 30 2.00 11.65 8.27
CA ALA A 30 3.32 11.28 8.76
C ALA A 30 3.26 10.87 10.23
N TYR A 31 3.73 9.67 10.53
CA TYR A 31 3.82 9.06 11.85
C TYR A 31 5.30 8.91 12.25
N SER A 32 5.60 8.90 13.55
CA SER A 32 6.79 8.22 14.05
C SER A 32 6.60 6.69 13.92
N PRO A 33 7.68 5.89 13.93
CA PRO A 33 7.57 4.43 13.95
C PRO A 33 6.69 3.91 15.10
N GLU A 34 6.79 4.50 16.29
CA GLU A 34 6.01 4.12 17.48
C GLU A 34 4.54 4.48 17.34
N GLU A 35 4.25 5.67 16.81
CA GLU A 35 2.87 6.10 16.56
C GLU A 35 2.19 5.21 15.53
N LEU A 36 2.90 4.86 14.44
CA LEU A 36 2.36 3.97 13.41
C LEU A 36 2.10 2.57 13.99
N ARG A 37 3.04 2.05 14.78
CA ARG A 37 2.86 0.77 15.48
C ARG A 37 1.65 0.79 16.40
N ALA A 38 1.46 1.87 17.16
CA ALA A 38 0.33 2.01 18.07
C ALA A 38 -1.01 2.10 17.31
N ASP A 39 -1.07 2.87 16.23
CA ASP A 39 -2.27 2.99 15.38
C ASP A 39 -2.62 1.64 14.72
N LEU A 40 -1.63 0.92 14.21
CA LEU A 40 -1.84 -0.42 13.64
C LEU A 40 -2.28 -1.44 14.69
N ALA A 41 -1.72 -1.42 15.90
CA ALA A 41 -2.12 -2.32 16.98
C ALA A 41 -3.58 -2.07 17.44
N GLN A 42 -4.08 -0.84 17.32
CA GLN A 42 -5.49 -0.53 17.58
C GLN A 42 -6.41 -1.02 16.46
N ARG A 43 -5.96 -0.93 15.19
CA ARG A 43 -6.73 -1.41 14.03
C ARG A 43 -6.80 -2.93 13.96
N LEU A 44 -5.67 -3.57 14.26
CA LEU A 44 -5.47 -5.02 14.15
C LEU A 44 -4.72 -5.50 15.39
N PRO A 45 -5.44 -5.81 16.49
CA PRO A 45 -4.83 -6.32 17.72
C PRO A 45 -4.02 -7.60 17.49
N GLU A 46 -4.40 -8.42 16.50
CA GLU A 46 -3.64 -9.60 16.08
C GLU A 46 -2.30 -9.26 15.42
N MET A 47 -2.14 -8.02 14.91
CA MET A 47 -0.88 -7.48 14.39
C MET A 47 -0.02 -6.82 15.46
N ALA A 48 -0.41 -6.84 16.75
CA ALA A 48 0.46 -6.43 17.85
C ALA A 48 1.60 -7.47 18.04
N VAL A 49 2.44 -7.62 17.01
CA VAL A 49 3.41 -8.70 16.84
C VAL A 49 4.81 -8.14 16.97
N ALA A 50 5.66 -8.93 17.65
CA ALA A 50 7.10 -8.76 17.65
C ALA A 50 7.64 -8.73 16.21
N GLY A 51 8.42 -7.69 15.85
CA GLY A 51 9.04 -7.58 14.53
C GLY A 51 8.38 -6.61 13.54
N PHE A 52 7.36 -5.85 13.94
CA PHE A 52 6.88 -4.70 13.16
C PHE A 52 8.02 -3.71 12.90
N ARG A 53 8.13 -3.25 11.64
CA ARG A 53 8.93 -2.09 11.24
C ARG A 53 8.10 -1.20 10.34
N ALA A 54 8.15 0.10 10.60
CA ALA A 54 7.55 1.08 9.70
C ALA A 54 8.21 0.99 8.32
N PRO A 55 7.49 1.25 7.21
CA PRO A 55 8.09 1.26 5.89
C PRO A 55 9.34 2.14 5.82
N PHE A 56 9.31 3.30 6.48
CA PHE A 56 10.35 4.33 6.47
C PHE A 56 11.34 4.23 7.65
N ASP A 57 11.38 3.10 8.38
CA ASP A 57 12.32 2.91 9.49
C ASP A 57 13.78 2.93 8.99
N VAL A 58 14.60 3.86 9.50
CA VAL A 58 16.01 4.06 9.15
C VAL A 58 16.85 4.24 10.41
N SER A 59 18.12 3.87 10.38
CA SER A 59 18.99 4.03 11.54
C SER A 59 19.42 5.49 11.73
N PRO A 60 19.72 5.92 12.98
CA PRO A 60 20.31 7.24 13.22
C PRO A 60 21.65 7.44 12.47
N GLU A 61 22.40 6.36 12.25
CA GLU A 61 23.67 6.39 11.51
C GLU A 61 23.42 6.74 10.03
N ASP A 62 22.42 6.13 9.38
CA ASP A 62 22.07 6.43 8.00
C ASP A 62 21.60 7.88 7.83
N VAL A 63 20.83 8.37 8.82
CA VAL A 63 20.40 9.78 8.86
C VAL A 63 21.59 10.72 9.00
N GLU A 64 22.56 10.40 9.86
CA GLU A 64 23.74 11.22 10.04
C GLU A 64 24.65 11.23 8.81
N ARG A 65 24.81 10.07 8.15
CA ARG A 65 25.51 9.99 6.85
C ARG A 65 24.85 10.88 5.81
N ALA A 66 23.52 10.85 5.71
CA ALA A 66 22.78 11.75 4.83
C ALA A 66 22.99 13.22 5.22
N ARG A 67 22.93 13.54 6.52
CA ARG A 67 23.12 14.91 7.05
C ARG A 67 24.45 15.51 6.64
N GLN A 68 25.54 14.73 6.75
CA GLN A 68 26.88 15.17 6.36
C GLN A 68 26.97 15.62 4.89
N VAL A 69 26.28 14.93 3.98
CA VAL A 69 26.20 15.33 2.57
C VAL A 69 25.32 16.57 2.41
N ILE A 70 24.14 16.57 3.03
CA ILE A 70 23.12 17.60 2.85
C ILE A 70 23.50 18.96 3.42
N ASP A 71 24.24 19.01 4.53
CA ASP A 71 24.63 20.26 5.17
C ASP A 71 25.65 21.06 4.35
N THR A 72 26.35 20.40 3.41
CA THR A 72 27.23 21.06 2.44
C THR A 72 26.48 21.72 1.27
N GLN A 73 25.18 21.42 1.12
CA GLN A 73 24.40 21.83 -0.04
C GLN A 73 23.55 23.09 0.25
N PRO A 74 23.35 23.98 -0.74
CA PRO A 74 22.44 25.11 -0.62
C PRO A 74 21.01 24.65 -0.31
N TYR A 75 20.29 25.42 0.51
CA TYR A 75 18.90 25.13 0.84
C TYR A 75 18.01 25.01 -0.41
N GLY A 76 16.98 24.17 -0.32
CA GLY A 76 15.96 23.99 -1.34
C GLY A 76 16.19 22.75 -2.21
N LEU A 77 15.94 22.86 -3.51
CA LEU A 77 16.08 21.75 -4.46
C LEU A 77 17.47 21.07 -4.48
N PRO A 78 18.61 21.78 -4.31
CA PRO A 78 19.92 21.13 -4.31
C PRO A 78 20.08 20.07 -3.22
N ARG A 79 19.53 20.31 -2.02
CA ARG A 79 19.51 19.30 -0.94
C ARG A 79 18.70 18.06 -1.33
N ILE A 80 17.52 18.24 -1.90
CA ILE A 80 16.69 17.12 -2.35
C ILE A 80 17.42 16.30 -3.41
N ARG A 81 18.03 16.98 -4.38
CA ARG A 81 18.80 16.33 -5.45
C ARG A 81 20.00 15.57 -4.89
N ALA A 82 20.76 16.17 -3.98
CA ALA A 82 21.90 15.51 -3.35
C ALA A 82 21.48 14.25 -2.58
N LEU A 83 20.35 14.29 -1.85
CA LEU A 83 19.86 13.09 -1.15
C LEU A 83 19.46 11.99 -2.13
N VAL A 84 18.76 12.35 -3.20
CA VAL A 84 18.34 11.40 -4.25
C VAL A 84 19.55 10.80 -4.96
N ASP A 85 20.53 11.63 -5.34
CA ASP A 85 21.77 11.17 -5.99
C ASP A 85 22.57 10.25 -5.05
N MET A 86 22.59 10.54 -3.74
CA MET A 86 23.25 9.73 -2.72
C MET A 86 22.65 8.32 -2.59
N LEU A 87 21.35 8.13 -2.86
CA LEU A 87 20.71 6.81 -2.77
C LEU A 87 21.40 5.80 -3.70
N SER A 88 21.68 6.18 -4.94
CA SER A 88 22.28 5.27 -5.93
C SER A 88 23.79 5.40 -6.08
N ALA A 89 24.41 6.46 -5.54
CA ALA A 89 25.86 6.59 -5.54
C ALA A 89 26.53 5.39 -4.84
N PRO A 90 27.64 4.84 -5.38
CA PRO A 90 28.34 3.70 -4.79
C PRO A 90 28.78 3.95 -3.34
N GLN A 91 28.97 2.89 -2.57
CA GLN A 91 29.61 3.00 -1.26
C GLN A 91 31.12 3.21 -1.41
N PRO A 92 31.77 4.00 -0.51
CA PRO A 92 31.19 4.62 0.69
C PRO A 92 30.50 5.98 0.47
N GLU A 93 30.59 6.58 -0.72
CA GLU A 93 30.10 7.94 -1.01
C GLU A 93 28.58 8.08 -0.94
N GLY A 94 27.83 7.01 -1.22
CA GLY A 94 26.38 6.91 -1.10
C GLY A 94 25.93 5.62 -0.45
N PHE A 95 24.71 5.20 -0.77
CA PHE A 95 24.11 3.97 -0.24
C PHE A 95 24.25 2.76 -1.18
N GLY A 96 24.57 2.98 -2.46
CA GLY A 96 24.75 1.92 -3.45
C GLY A 96 23.45 1.18 -3.79
N LEU A 97 22.30 1.87 -3.73
CA LEU A 97 21.00 1.23 -3.96
C LEU A 97 20.76 0.98 -5.46
N HIS A 98 20.37 -0.25 -5.76
CA HIS A 98 20.01 -0.72 -7.09
C HIS A 98 18.50 -0.89 -7.22
N TYR A 99 17.94 -0.39 -8.33
CA TYR A 99 16.52 -0.52 -8.60
C TYR A 99 16.21 -1.93 -9.11
N GLU A 100 15.44 -2.70 -8.34
CA GLU A 100 14.93 -4.02 -8.72
C GLU A 100 13.41 -3.99 -8.65
N TRP A 101 12.75 -4.07 -9.81
CA TRP A 101 11.31 -3.82 -9.96
C TRP A 101 10.45 -4.84 -9.19
N SER A 102 10.95 -6.06 -9.02
CA SER A 102 10.21 -7.17 -8.42
C SER A 102 10.34 -7.25 -6.89
N THR A 103 11.23 -6.45 -6.29
CA THR A 103 11.60 -6.57 -4.87
C THR A 103 11.09 -5.39 -4.04
N THR A 104 10.24 -5.67 -3.05
CA THR A 104 9.65 -4.66 -2.15
C THR A 104 10.12 -4.84 -0.71
N ARG A 105 10.73 -3.79 -0.17
CA ARG A 105 11.41 -3.77 1.12
C ARG A 105 11.01 -2.53 1.91
N SER A 106 11.12 -2.62 3.24
CA SER A 106 11.19 -1.41 4.08
C SER A 106 12.52 -0.69 3.85
N ALA A 107 12.61 0.56 4.28
CA ALA A 107 13.80 1.39 4.18
C ALA A 107 15.03 0.71 4.80
N SER A 108 14.90 0.20 6.02
CA SER A 108 15.98 -0.53 6.71
C SER A 108 16.49 -1.75 5.91
N GLU A 109 15.59 -2.52 5.30
CA GLU A 109 15.98 -3.67 4.47
C GLU A 109 16.59 -3.24 3.14
N THR A 110 16.09 -2.16 2.52
CA THR A 110 16.67 -1.60 1.29
C THR A 110 18.08 -1.11 1.52
N LEU A 111 18.31 -0.37 2.61
CA LEU A 111 19.64 0.13 2.99
C LEU A 111 20.60 -1.02 3.29
N SER A 112 20.12 -2.09 3.94
CA SER A 112 20.95 -3.25 4.26
C SER A 112 21.25 -4.17 3.07
N LEU A 113 20.28 -4.37 2.16
CA LEU A 113 20.40 -5.31 1.06
C LEU A 113 20.87 -4.66 -0.24
N GLY A 114 20.78 -3.33 -0.35
CA GLY A 114 21.21 -2.57 -1.52
C GLY A 114 20.25 -2.65 -2.71
N GLU A 115 19.03 -3.16 -2.54
CA GLU A 115 18.08 -3.34 -3.65
C GLU A 115 16.63 -3.04 -3.27
N GLY A 116 15.84 -2.59 -4.25
CA GLY A 116 14.39 -2.51 -4.13
C GLY A 116 13.71 -1.72 -5.25
N ASN A 117 12.38 -1.75 -5.29
CA ASN A 117 11.55 -1.02 -6.25
C ASN A 117 11.17 0.40 -5.78
N CYS A 118 10.21 1.03 -6.46
CA CYS A 118 9.77 2.39 -6.19
C CYS A 118 9.29 2.62 -4.74
N LEU A 119 8.54 1.69 -4.14
CA LEU A 119 8.12 1.81 -2.75
C LEU A 119 9.30 1.67 -1.78
N SER A 120 10.26 0.80 -2.08
CA SER A 120 11.50 0.65 -1.31
C SER A 120 12.32 1.96 -1.30
N PHE A 121 12.57 2.55 -2.47
CA PHE A 121 13.29 3.82 -2.61
C PHE A 121 12.51 4.98 -1.98
N ALA A 122 11.20 5.03 -2.18
CA ALA A 122 10.33 6.01 -1.52
C ALA A 122 10.42 5.91 -0.01
N SER A 123 10.45 4.68 0.53
CA SER A 123 10.58 4.42 1.95
C SER A 123 11.90 4.92 2.51
N VAL A 124 13.02 4.65 1.83
CA VAL A 124 14.34 5.18 2.22
C VAL A 124 14.34 6.71 2.21
N LEU A 125 13.86 7.32 1.12
CA LEU A 125 13.85 8.77 0.99
C LEU A 125 12.96 9.43 2.05
N VAL A 126 11.78 8.88 2.33
CA VAL A 126 10.89 9.37 3.40
C VAL A 126 11.56 9.22 4.78
N GLY A 127 12.18 8.07 5.07
CA GLY A 127 12.86 7.82 6.35
C GLY A 127 14.00 8.79 6.59
N LEU A 128 14.93 8.90 5.64
CA LEU A 128 16.06 9.83 5.72
C LEU A 128 15.59 11.29 5.75
N GLY A 129 14.64 11.66 4.88
CA GLY A 129 14.07 13.01 4.84
C GLY A 129 13.42 13.41 6.16
N ARG A 130 12.68 12.52 6.82
CA ARG A 130 12.10 12.77 8.15
C ARG A 130 13.16 12.89 9.22
N GLY A 131 14.21 12.06 9.18
CA GLY A 131 15.38 12.20 10.07
C GLY A 131 16.15 13.51 9.89
N LEU A 132 15.98 14.17 8.73
CA LEU A 132 16.50 15.51 8.41
C LEU A 132 15.47 16.63 8.64
N ASP A 133 14.35 16.34 9.29
CA ASP A 133 13.24 17.26 9.58
C ASP A 133 12.52 17.81 8.34
N TRP A 134 12.48 17.06 7.23
CA TRP A 134 11.80 17.49 6.02
C TRP A 134 10.30 17.17 6.06
N PRO A 135 9.43 18.08 5.57
CA PRO A 135 8.01 17.81 5.36
C PRO A 135 7.83 16.92 4.11
N ILE A 136 8.01 15.62 4.31
CA ILE A 136 8.08 14.59 3.27
C ILE A 136 7.04 13.47 3.47
N TYR A 137 6.39 13.09 2.38
CA TYR A 137 5.21 12.21 2.40
C TYR A 137 5.23 11.22 1.24
N PHE A 138 4.66 10.04 1.47
CA PHE A 138 4.35 9.10 0.40
C PHE A 138 3.21 9.65 -0.47
N ALA A 139 3.23 9.30 -1.74
CA ALA A 139 2.15 9.60 -2.65
C ALA A 139 1.99 8.50 -3.69
N GLU A 140 0.74 8.24 -4.06
CA GLU A 140 0.40 7.41 -5.21
C GLU A 140 0.43 8.27 -6.47
N ALA A 141 1.20 7.84 -7.46
CA ALA A 141 1.12 8.34 -8.82
C ALA A 141 0.15 7.45 -9.59
N ARG A 142 -1.08 7.93 -9.79
CA ARG A 142 -2.11 7.22 -10.56
C ARG A 142 -2.15 7.73 -11.99
N ALA A 143 -1.79 6.87 -12.94
CA ALA A 143 -1.86 7.22 -14.35
C ALA A 143 -3.30 7.59 -14.74
N VAL A 144 -3.48 8.62 -15.55
CA VAL A 144 -4.80 8.98 -16.10
C VAL A 144 -5.35 7.83 -16.96
N LYS A 145 -4.45 7.09 -17.63
CA LYS A 145 -4.75 5.83 -18.32
C LYS A 145 -3.77 4.75 -17.83
N PRO A 146 -4.16 3.90 -16.86
CA PRO A 146 -3.26 2.88 -16.35
C PRO A 146 -2.97 1.81 -17.40
N THR A 147 -1.70 1.44 -17.54
CA THR A 147 -1.32 0.23 -18.29
C THR A 147 -1.77 -0.99 -17.48
N LEU A 148 -2.59 -1.83 -18.09
CA LEU A 148 -3.00 -3.10 -17.51
C LEU A 148 -2.04 -4.19 -17.95
N HIS A 149 -1.43 -4.87 -16.99
CA HIS A 149 -0.73 -6.11 -17.21
C HIS A 149 -1.74 -7.26 -17.20
N VAL A 150 -1.67 -8.16 -18.18
CA VAL A 150 -2.63 -9.27 -18.32
C VAL A 150 -1.87 -10.59 -18.38
N GLU A 151 -2.27 -11.57 -17.58
CA GLU A 151 -1.76 -12.95 -17.58
C GLU A 151 -2.93 -13.93 -17.44
N ASP A 152 -3.06 -14.89 -18.36
CA ASP A 152 -4.15 -15.88 -18.43
C ASP A 152 -5.56 -15.27 -18.22
N ASP A 153 -5.76 -14.09 -18.82
CA ASP A 153 -6.96 -13.24 -18.80
C ASP A 153 -7.19 -12.39 -17.54
N LEU A 154 -6.42 -12.57 -16.48
CA LEU A 154 -6.50 -11.71 -15.29
C LEU A 154 -5.60 -10.49 -15.46
N ALA A 155 -6.15 -9.33 -15.14
CA ALA A 155 -5.47 -8.04 -15.24
C ALA A 155 -5.09 -7.49 -13.87
N TRP A 156 -3.92 -6.87 -13.79
CA TRP A 156 -3.55 -6.02 -12.67
C TRP A 156 -2.94 -4.72 -13.20
N SER A 157 -2.98 -3.70 -12.35
CA SER A 157 -2.37 -2.41 -12.61
C SER A 157 -1.28 -2.21 -11.57
N SER A 158 -0.06 -1.87 -11.99
CA SER A 158 0.97 -1.43 -11.06
C SER A 158 0.63 -0.02 -10.59
N GLU A 159 0.30 0.13 -9.31
CA GLU A 159 0.22 1.47 -8.71
C GLU A 159 1.65 1.95 -8.44
N HIS A 160 1.99 3.12 -8.98
CA HIS A 160 3.34 3.67 -8.86
C HIS A 160 3.45 4.56 -7.62
N MET A 161 4.55 4.41 -6.88
CA MET A 161 4.78 5.20 -5.66
C MET A 161 5.84 6.27 -5.89
N VAL A 162 5.50 7.49 -5.49
CA VAL A 162 6.37 8.67 -5.54
C VAL A 162 6.46 9.31 -4.16
N VAL A 163 7.40 10.25 -4.01
CA VAL A 163 7.58 11.00 -2.77
C VAL A 163 7.29 12.48 -3.01
N VAL A 164 6.55 13.10 -2.10
CA VAL A 164 6.20 14.52 -2.15
C VAL A 164 6.88 15.26 -1.00
N ILE A 165 7.62 16.31 -1.32
CA ILE A 165 8.26 17.20 -0.34
C ILE A 165 7.61 18.58 -0.45
N THR A 166 7.11 19.11 0.67
CA THR A 166 6.36 20.38 0.72
C THR A 166 6.91 21.31 1.79
N ALA A 167 8.03 21.97 1.50
CA ALA A 167 8.58 23.03 2.32
C ALA A 167 8.01 24.40 1.89
N ARG A 168 8.22 25.44 2.72
CA ARG A 168 7.72 26.81 2.46
C ARG A 168 8.10 27.34 1.08
N THR A 169 9.30 27.01 0.60
CA THR A 169 9.87 27.49 -0.67
C THR A 169 10.05 26.39 -1.71
N VAL A 170 9.73 25.14 -1.38
CA VAL A 170 9.94 23.99 -2.28
C VAL A 170 8.73 23.08 -2.28
N ARG A 171 8.26 22.78 -3.49
CA ARG A 171 7.34 21.68 -3.75
C ARG A 171 8.00 20.77 -4.77
N ALA A 172 8.32 19.56 -4.38
CA ALA A 172 8.99 18.59 -5.23
C ALA A 172 8.23 17.26 -5.21
N VAL A 173 8.20 16.61 -6.37
CA VAL A 173 7.79 15.22 -6.53
C VAL A 173 9.02 14.46 -6.99
N VAL A 174 9.39 13.41 -6.26
CA VAL A 174 10.51 12.53 -6.60
C VAL A 174 9.95 11.20 -7.10
N ASP A 175 10.37 10.83 -8.30
CA ASP A 175 10.03 9.58 -8.97
C ASP A 175 11.32 8.81 -9.30
N PHE A 176 11.35 7.52 -8.99
CA PHE A 176 12.48 6.62 -9.20
C PHE A 176 12.35 5.73 -10.45
N SER A 177 11.18 5.71 -11.09
CA SER A 177 10.89 4.90 -12.29
C SER A 177 10.92 5.70 -13.60
N GLY A 178 11.23 7.01 -13.53
CA GLY A 178 11.41 7.88 -14.69
C GLY A 178 10.46 9.10 -14.68
N PRO A 179 10.39 9.86 -15.79
CA PRO A 179 9.54 11.04 -15.85
C PRO A 179 8.05 10.69 -15.84
N VAL A 180 7.37 11.16 -14.80
CA VAL A 180 5.90 11.18 -14.64
C VAL A 180 5.28 11.97 -15.80
N LYS A 181 4.64 11.31 -16.77
CA LYS A 181 3.75 11.96 -17.74
C LYS A 181 2.31 11.49 -17.48
N ASP A 182 1.38 12.43 -17.33
CA ASP A 182 -0.06 12.18 -17.18
C ASP A 182 -0.47 11.35 -15.95
N TYR A 183 0.05 11.71 -14.77
CA TYR A 183 -0.38 11.14 -13.50
C TYR A 183 -1.13 12.15 -12.63
N ARG A 184 -2.11 11.64 -11.86
CA ARG A 184 -2.66 12.33 -10.70
C ARG A 184 -1.90 11.88 -9.46
N ILE A 185 -1.30 12.83 -8.76
CA ILE A 185 -0.58 12.58 -7.51
C ILE A 185 -1.55 12.70 -6.34
N HIS A 186 -1.65 11.63 -5.55
CA HIS A 186 -2.45 11.60 -4.34
C HIS A 186 -1.53 11.33 -3.14
N VAL A 187 -1.35 12.32 -2.27
CA VAL A 187 -0.56 12.16 -1.04
C VAL A 187 -1.30 11.18 -0.11
N ILE A 188 -0.57 10.21 0.41
CA ILE A 188 -1.12 9.16 1.28
C ILE A 188 -0.43 9.16 2.64
N GLY A 189 -1.15 8.67 3.66
CA GLY A 189 -0.58 8.47 5.00
C GLY A 189 0.17 7.16 5.14
N ASP A 190 0.96 7.06 6.20
CA ASP A 190 1.86 5.93 6.41
C ASP A 190 1.15 4.59 6.65
N VAL A 191 -0.09 4.60 7.18
CA VAL A 191 -0.92 3.40 7.30
C VAL A 191 -1.19 2.79 5.93
N ARG A 192 -1.51 3.63 4.94
CA ARG A 192 -1.73 3.21 3.56
C ARG A 192 -0.43 2.80 2.87
N ALA A 193 0.68 3.51 3.12
CA ALA A 193 1.99 3.10 2.63
C ALA A 193 2.41 1.72 3.17
N TYR A 194 2.09 1.40 4.42
CA TYR A 194 2.32 0.08 4.99
C TYR A 194 1.41 -1.00 4.39
N ALA A 195 0.14 -0.68 4.13
CA ALA A 195 -0.75 -1.60 3.41
C ALA A 195 -0.23 -1.91 1.98
N HIS A 196 0.31 -0.91 1.27
CA HIS A 196 1.01 -1.11 0.00
C HIS A 196 2.23 -2.03 0.13
N LEU A 197 3.05 -1.85 1.17
CA LEU A 197 4.22 -2.72 1.42
C LEU A 197 3.81 -4.19 1.54
N LEU A 198 2.78 -4.49 2.32
CA LEU A 198 2.29 -5.86 2.50
C LEU A 198 1.68 -6.41 1.20
N ASN A 199 0.87 -5.62 0.51
CA ASN A 199 0.27 -6.01 -0.77
C ASN A 199 1.33 -6.32 -1.84
N ASN A 200 2.40 -5.52 -1.92
CA ASN A 200 3.45 -5.74 -2.89
C ASN A 200 4.30 -6.97 -2.55
N ARG A 201 4.59 -7.19 -1.26
CA ARG A 201 5.31 -8.40 -0.79
C ARG A 201 4.58 -9.69 -1.11
N ALA A 202 3.26 -9.72 -0.93
CA ALA A 202 2.45 -10.86 -1.31
C ALA A 202 2.58 -11.19 -2.82
N SER A 203 2.59 -10.15 -3.66
CA SER A 203 2.78 -10.30 -5.11
C SER A 203 4.19 -10.76 -5.48
N GLU A 204 5.20 -10.23 -4.79
CA GLU A 204 6.61 -10.61 -4.93
C GLU A 204 6.83 -12.10 -4.58
N GLU A 205 6.28 -12.60 -3.48
CA GLU A 205 6.45 -14.00 -3.08
C GLU A 205 5.83 -14.98 -4.09
N ILE A 206 4.68 -14.62 -4.68
CA ILE A 206 4.09 -15.37 -5.81
C ILE A 206 5.09 -15.42 -6.98
N LEU A 207 5.64 -14.26 -7.36
CA LEU A 207 6.57 -14.15 -8.49
C LEU A 207 7.86 -14.93 -8.23
N LYS A 208 8.46 -14.79 -7.06
CA LYS A 208 9.66 -15.53 -6.64
C LYS A 208 9.44 -17.03 -6.65
N SER A 209 8.29 -17.50 -6.14
CA SER A 209 7.96 -18.93 -6.18
C SER A 209 7.92 -19.43 -7.63
N ARG A 210 7.24 -18.70 -8.52
CA ARG A 210 7.14 -19.02 -9.94
C ARG A 210 8.51 -19.03 -10.64
N MET A 211 9.34 -18.01 -10.40
CA MET A 211 10.70 -17.92 -10.95
C MET A 211 11.60 -19.06 -10.47
N ALA A 212 11.38 -19.56 -9.27
CA ALA A 212 12.06 -20.73 -8.72
C ALA A 212 11.49 -22.07 -9.21
N GLY A 213 10.55 -22.07 -10.17
CA GLY A 213 9.90 -23.29 -10.70
C GLY A 213 8.97 -23.97 -9.70
N ARG A 214 8.56 -23.27 -8.63
CA ARG A 214 7.65 -23.77 -7.60
C ARG A 214 6.21 -23.31 -7.88
N PRO A 215 5.20 -24.04 -7.37
CA PRO A 215 3.81 -23.59 -7.45
C PRO A 215 3.64 -22.20 -6.82
N PRO A 216 2.85 -21.30 -7.40
CA PRO A 216 2.64 -19.98 -6.82
C PRO A 216 1.88 -20.06 -5.49
N LEU A 217 2.26 -19.22 -4.53
CA LEU A 217 1.79 -19.25 -3.14
C LEU A 217 0.45 -18.51 -2.96
N TRP A 218 -0.57 -18.84 -3.76
CA TRP A 218 -1.84 -18.11 -3.80
C TRP A 218 -2.57 -18.07 -2.45
N THR A 219 -2.54 -19.14 -1.66
CA THR A 219 -3.19 -19.19 -0.34
C THR A 219 -2.55 -18.23 0.66
N GLN A 220 -1.21 -18.22 0.73
CA GLN A 220 -0.49 -17.31 1.61
C GLN A 220 -0.68 -15.85 1.16
N ALA A 221 -0.56 -15.60 -0.15
CA ALA A 221 -0.77 -14.27 -0.69
C ALA A 221 -2.19 -13.74 -0.43
N LEU A 222 -3.21 -14.60 -0.45
CA LEU A 222 -4.58 -14.23 -0.09
C LEU A 222 -4.69 -13.71 1.36
N GLU A 223 -3.96 -14.33 2.30
CA GLU A 223 -3.91 -13.87 3.69
C GLU A 223 -3.25 -12.50 3.79
N ASP A 224 -2.11 -12.30 3.12
CA ASP A 224 -1.37 -11.03 3.12
C ASP A 224 -2.14 -9.90 2.42
N PHE A 225 -2.77 -10.16 1.28
CA PHE A 225 -3.67 -9.21 0.63
C PHE A 225 -4.85 -8.85 1.53
N GLY A 226 -5.42 -9.85 2.23
CA GLY A 226 -6.48 -9.63 3.21
C GLY A 226 -6.02 -8.81 4.40
N LEU A 227 -4.76 -8.95 4.82
CA LEU A 227 -4.16 -8.12 5.86
C LEU A 227 -4.04 -6.67 5.41
N ALA A 228 -3.51 -6.43 4.22
CA ALA A 228 -3.41 -5.09 3.63
C ALA A 228 -4.79 -4.41 3.52
N ALA A 229 -5.82 -5.15 3.09
CA ALA A 229 -7.19 -4.65 3.00
C ALA A 229 -7.83 -4.34 4.37
N ARG A 230 -7.43 -5.04 5.45
CA ARG A 230 -7.88 -4.70 6.81
C ARG A 230 -7.16 -3.47 7.37
N ILE A 231 -5.88 -3.28 7.04
CA ILE A 231 -5.11 -2.09 7.44
C ILE A 231 -5.66 -0.82 6.78
N ASP A 232 -5.82 -0.88 5.45
CA ASP A 232 -6.48 0.17 4.68
C ASP A 232 -7.65 -0.42 3.88
N PRO A 233 -8.89 -0.32 4.42
CA PRO A 233 -10.10 -0.76 3.73
C PRO A 233 -10.40 -0.02 2.42
N SER A 234 -9.75 1.11 2.15
CA SER A 234 -9.87 1.86 0.90
C SER A 234 -8.76 1.54 -0.12
N LEU A 235 -7.87 0.59 0.20
CA LEU A 235 -6.81 0.16 -0.70
C LEU A 235 -7.38 -0.79 -1.78
N ARG A 236 -7.79 -0.18 -2.89
CA ARG A 236 -8.31 -0.87 -4.09
C ARG A 236 -7.45 -2.06 -4.54
N ALA A 237 -6.13 -1.88 -4.57
CA ALA A 237 -5.20 -2.92 -5.04
C ALA A 237 -5.28 -4.20 -4.20
N ALA A 238 -5.40 -4.06 -2.87
CA ALA A 238 -5.50 -5.21 -1.96
C ALA A 238 -6.75 -6.05 -2.24
N TRP A 239 -7.92 -5.42 -2.36
CA TRP A 239 -9.17 -6.10 -2.68
C TRP A 239 -9.12 -6.77 -4.06
N ASN A 240 -8.57 -6.10 -5.09
CA ASN A 240 -8.42 -6.69 -6.41
C ASN A 240 -7.50 -7.92 -6.38
N ASN A 241 -6.40 -7.83 -5.65
CA ASN A 241 -5.42 -8.91 -5.55
C ASN A 241 -5.95 -10.12 -4.76
N GLN A 242 -6.80 -9.90 -3.74
CA GLN A 242 -7.57 -10.99 -3.11
C GLN A 242 -8.46 -11.70 -4.12
N GLY A 243 -9.17 -10.95 -4.96
CA GLY A 243 -9.99 -11.51 -6.04
C GLY A 243 -9.17 -12.34 -7.03
N VAL A 244 -7.99 -11.85 -7.43
CA VAL A 244 -7.06 -12.58 -8.30
C VAL A 244 -6.59 -13.88 -7.65
N ALA A 245 -6.16 -13.84 -6.38
CA ALA A 245 -5.72 -15.02 -5.65
C ALA A 245 -6.84 -16.06 -5.53
N LEU A 246 -8.06 -15.64 -5.18
CA LEU A 246 -9.23 -16.53 -5.10
C LEU A 246 -9.60 -17.14 -6.45
N ALA A 247 -9.56 -16.35 -7.53
CA ALA A 247 -9.81 -16.85 -8.88
C ALA A 247 -8.77 -17.90 -9.29
N ARG A 248 -7.49 -17.67 -8.95
CA ARG A 248 -6.39 -18.63 -9.19
C ARG A 248 -6.52 -19.90 -8.33
N LEU A 249 -7.18 -19.82 -7.18
CA LEU A 249 -7.56 -20.96 -6.34
C LEU A 249 -8.88 -21.64 -6.79
N GLY A 250 -9.52 -21.19 -7.87
CA GLY A 250 -10.80 -21.72 -8.36
C GLY A 250 -12.04 -21.29 -7.55
N ARG A 251 -11.87 -20.38 -6.57
CA ARG A 251 -12.93 -19.86 -5.67
C ARG A 251 -13.65 -18.67 -6.31
N PHE A 252 -14.27 -18.90 -7.47
CA PHE A 252 -14.80 -17.83 -8.32
C PHE A 252 -15.92 -17.00 -7.67
N ARG A 253 -16.81 -17.62 -6.90
CA ARG A 253 -17.90 -16.90 -6.23
C ARG A 253 -17.36 -15.83 -5.27
N GLU A 254 -16.35 -16.20 -4.48
CA GLU A 254 -15.72 -15.28 -3.54
C GLU A 254 -14.89 -14.24 -4.27
N ALA A 255 -14.13 -14.64 -5.30
CA ALA A 255 -13.37 -13.69 -6.14
C ALA A 255 -14.25 -12.55 -6.67
N ARG A 256 -15.49 -12.87 -7.08
CA ARG A 256 -16.48 -11.89 -7.52
C ARG A 256 -16.77 -10.83 -6.47
N GLU A 257 -16.97 -11.23 -5.22
CA GLU A 257 -17.27 -10.32 -4.11
C GLU A 257 -16.12 -9.33 -3.89
N PHE A 258 -14.88 -9.82 -3.96
CA PHE A 258 -13.68 -8.98 -3.82
C PHE A 258 -13.46 -8.03 -5.00
N TYR A 259 -13.75 -8.45 -6.24
CA TYR A 259 -13.70 -7.54 -7.39
C TYR A 259 -14.78 -6.45 -7.33
N LEU A 260 -15.98 -6.79 -6.88
CA LEU A 260 -17.04 -5.81 -6.63
C LEU A 260 -16.62 -4.81 -5.56
N LYS A 261 -16.03 -5.30 -4.45
CA LYS A 261 -15.52 -4.44 -3.38
C LYS A 261 -14.42 -3.50 -3.87
N ALA A 262 -13.46 -4.01 -4.63
CA ALA A 262 -12.42 -3.19 -5.24
C ALA A 262 -12.99 -2.13 -6.21
N SER A 263 -14.09 -2.45 -6.91
CA SER A 263 -14.75 -1.54 -7.85
C SER A 263 -15.44 -0.35 -7.17
N GLU A 264 -15.75 -0.42 -5.87
CA GLU A 264 -16.25 0.73 -5.09
C GLU A 264 -15.24 1.89 -5.03
N PHE A 265 -13.95 1.60 -5.24
CA PHE A 265 -12.85 2.55 -5.17
C PHE A 265 -12.25 2.87 -6.55
N ALA A 266 -12.89 2.43 -7.64
CA ALA A 266 -12.34 2.42 -8.99
C ALA A 266 -13.27 3.06 -10.03
N GLY A 267 -12.71 3.46 -11.17
CA GLY A 267 -13.47 3.77 -12.38
C GLY A 267 -13.86 2.50 -13.15
N ARG A 268 -14.85 2.61 -14.05
CA ARG A 268 -15.34 1.46 -14.87
C ARG A 268 -14.27 0.82 -15.78
N SER A 269 -13.17 1.53 -16.08
CA SER A 269 -12.08 1.06 -16.95
C SER A 269 -10.89 0.43 -16.19
N ASP A 270 -11.01 0.23 -14.88
CA ASP A 270 -9.90 -0.22 -14.06
C ASP A 270 -9.80 -1.76 -13.96
N SER A 271 -8.65 -2.26 -13.49
CA SER A 271 -8.37 -3.70 -13.34
C SER A 271 -9.46 -4.52 -12.64
N PRO A 272 -10.13 -4.03 -11.57
CA PRO A 272 -11.19 -4.82 -10.92
C PRO A 272 -12.41 -5.05 -11.80
N ALA A 273 -12.85 -4.03 -12.54
CA ALA A 273 -14.01 -4.12 -13.42
C ALA A 273 -13.74 -5.09 -14.58
N ARG A 274 -12.53 -5.03 -15.16
CA ARG A 274 -12.08 -6.00 -16.17
C ARG A 274 -12.04 -7.42 -15.61
N ASN A 275 -11.46 -7.63 -14.43
CA ASN A 275 -11.37 -8.95 -13.81
C ASN A 275 -12.74 -9.55 -13.50
N LEU A 276 -13.66 -8.70 -13.03
CA LEU A 276 -15.05 -9.08 -12.82
C LEU A 276 -15.72 -9.52 -14.13
N LEU A 277 -15.55 -8.75 -15.21
CA LEU A 277 -16.09 -9.12 -16.52
C LEU A 277 -15.54 -10.46 -17.01
N VAL A 278 -14.22 -10.66 -16.93
CA VAL A 278 -13.56 -11.91 -17.34
C VAL A 278 -14.13 -13.11 -16.56
N LEU A 279 -14.28 -12.96 -15.25
CA LEU A 279 -14.84 -13.97 -14.38
C LEU A 279 -16.30 -14.30 -14.74
N GLU A 280 -17.13 -13.28 -14.98
CA GLU A 280 -18.54 -13.46 -15.33
C GLU A 280 -18.71 -14.11 -16.72
N THR A 281 -17.87 -13.74 -17.70
CA THR A 281 -17.86 -14.37 -19.03
C THR A 281 -17.52 -15.86 -18.95
N ARG A 282 -16.49 -16.22 -18.18
CA ARG A 282 -16.13 -17.63 -17.95
C ARG A 282 -17.25 -18.42 -17.25
N SER A 283 -17.94 -17.80 -16.29
CA SER A 283 -19.06 -18.44 -15.58
C SER A 283 -20.24 -18.80 -16.51
N ARG A 284 -20.34 -18.15 -17.68
CA ARG A 284 -21.36 -18.39 -18.71
C ARG A 284 -20.90 -19.40 -19.78
N GLY A 285 -19.74 -20.04 -19.61
CA GLY A 285 -19.21 -21.05 -20.52
C GLY A 285 -18.44 -20.51 -21.73
N ALA A 286 -18.17 -19.21 -21.78
CA ALA A 286 -17.35 -18.61 -22.83
C ALA A 286 -15.85 -18.81 -22.53
N VAL A 287 -15.08 -19.13 -23.58
CA VAL A 287 -13.66 -19.49 -23.50
C VAL A 287 -12.74 -18.26 -23.64
N SER A 288 -13.28 -17.12 -24.08
CA SER A 288 -12.55 -15.86 -24.22
C SER A 288 -13.46 -14.65 -23.94
N VAL A 289 -12.84 -13.51 -23.62
CA VAL A 289 -13.49 -12.19 -23.52
C VAL A 289 -13.04 -11.40 -24.74
N SER A 290 -13.97 -10.95 -25.57
CA SER A 290 -13.61 -10.22 -26.78
C SER A 290 -13.15 -8.79 -26.45
N GLY A 291 -12.34 -8.18 -27.31
CA GLY A 291 -11.93 -6.78 -27.16
C GLY A 291 -13.13 -5.80 -27.16
N GLU A 292 -14.21 -6.16 -27.85
CA GLU A 292 -15.46 -5.38 -27.91
C GLU A 292 -16.25 -5.43 -26.59
N ASP A 293 -16.21 -6.54 -25.85
CA ASP A 293 -16.81 -6.63 -24.49
C ASP A 293 -16.08 -5.72 -23.48
N LEU A 294 -14.84 -5.35 -23.78
CA LEU A 294 -13.97 -4.50 -22.97
C LEU A 294 -14.02 -3.02 -23.39
N GLU A 295 -14.67 -2.69 -24.51
CA GLU A 295 -14.86 -1.31 -24.96
C GLU A 295 -16.00 -0.63 -24.20
N VAL A 296 -15.73 0.58 -23.71
CA VAL A 296 -16.69 1.40 -22.97
C VAL A 296 -17.67 2.04 -23.95
N PRO A 297 -18.99 1.73 -23.91
CA PRO A 297 -19.96 2.46 -24.72
C PRO A 297 -20.00 3.92 -24.26
N GLY A 298 -19.56 4.85 -25.11
CA GLY A 298 -19.64 6.29 -24.86
C GLY A 298 -18.33 7.00 -24.50
N ALA A 299 -17.17 6.35 -24.57
CA ALA A 299 -15.88 7.05 -24.52
C ALA A 299 -15.54 7.61 -25.92
N ARG A 300 -16.08 8.78 -26.26
CA ARG A 300 -15.52 9.67 -27.29
C ARG A 300 -15.02 10.94 -26.63
#